data_AF-A0A6J5AB50-F1
#
_entry.id   AF-A0A6J5AB50-F1
#
_cell.length_a   1.000
_cell.length_b   1.000
_cell.length_c   1.000
_cell.angle_alpha   90.00
_cell.angle_beta   90.00
_cell.angle_gamma   90.00
#
_symmetry.space_group_name_H-M   'P 1'
#
loop_
_entity.id
_entity.type
_entity.pdbx_description
1 polymer ?
#
loop_
_entity_poly.entity_id
_entity_poly.type
_entity_poly.pdbx_seq_one_letter_code
_entity_poly.pdbx_strand_id
1 'polypeptide(L)'
;MPLYTLTTQHGALSSDAKAKLAMELTNLHSDFAGVPKNWVHVVFQDYAPGSGFTAGEPAATAALTLLMRAGRPPEYKRELIQRLWKLFQTATGAPDDQIVIGIQDVPASQAMEMGQVMPDVANE
;
A
#
# COMPACT_ATOMS: atom_id res chain seq x y z
N MET A 1 5.55 2.71 -11.28
CA MET A 1 4.12 2.48 -10.99
C MET A 1 3.91 1.57 -9.79
N PRO A 2 4.19 2.04 -8.57
CA PRO A 2 3.52 1.58 -7.37
C PRO A 2 2.28 2.42 -7.05
N LEU A 3 1.13 1.77 -6.87
CA LEU A 3 -0.09 2.36 -6.35
C LEU A 3 -0.45 1.69 -5.02
N TYR A 4 -0.47 2.48 -3.97
CA TYR A 4 -0.94 2.09 -2.65
C TYR A 4 -2.41 2.47 -2.51
N THR A 5 -3.27 1.48 -2.26
CA THR A 5 -4.66 1.70 -1.87
C THR A 5 -4.83 1.29 -0.42
N LEU A 6 -5.19 2.25 0.43
CA LEU A 6 -5.47 2.01 1.85
C LEU A 6 -6.97 2.13 2.07
N THR A 7 -7.59 1.04 2.50
CA THR A 7 -9.03 0.98 2.77
C THR A 7 -9.24 0.93 4.28
N THR A 8 -9.89 1.93 4.85
CA THR A 8 -10.12 2.06 6.29
C THR A 8 -11.54 2.51 6.62
N GLN A 9 -12.03 2.28 7.83
CA GLN A 9 -13.30 2.86 8.25
C GLN A 9 -13.20 4.39 8.32
N HIS A 10 -14.28 5.10 7.98
CA HIS A 10 -14.35 6.55 8.21
C HIS A 10 -13.98 6.90 9.66
N GLY A 11 -13.09 7.87 9.81
CA GLY A 11 -12.57 8.32 11.10
C GLY A 11 -11.33 7.58 11.60
N ALA A 12 -10.91 6.49 10.96
CA ALA A 12 -9.69 5.76 11.36
C ALA A 12 -8.41 6.58 11.16
N LEU A 13 -8.38 7.44 10.15
CA LEU A 13 -7.24 8.34 9.87
C LEU A 13 -7.75 9.77 9.63
N SER A 14 -7.15 10.74 10.32
CA SER A 14 -7.34 12.16 10.04
C SER A 14 -6.67 12.57 8.73
N SER A 15 -7.01 13.74 8.19
CA SER A 15 -6.34 14.30 7.00
C SER A 15 -4.82 14.39 7.18
N ASP A 16 -4.36 14.84 8.35
CA ASP A 16 -2.93 14.97 8.66
C ASP A 16 -2.25 13.60 8.78
N ALA A 17 -2.93 12.61 9.38
CA ALA A 17 -2.43 11.24 9.44
C ALA A 17 -2.33 10.61 8.04
N LYS A 18 -3.32 10.85 7.17
CA LYS A 18 -3.30 10.43 5.75
C LYS A 18 -2.12 11.06 5.02
N ALA A 19 -1.91 12.36 5.16
CA ALA A 19 -0.80 13.07 4.52
C ALA A 19 0.57 12.57 5.00
N LYS A 20 0.72 12.36 6.31
CA LYS A 20 1.94 11.82 6.91
C LYS A 20 2.23 10.40 6.40
N LEU A 21 1.24 9.51 6.47
CA LEU A 21 1.41 8.12 6.02
C LEU A 21 1.72 8.04 4.52
N ALA A 22 1.07 8.87 3.69
CA ALA A 22 1.38 8.94 2.26
C ALA A 22 2.85 9.31 2.00
N MET A 23 3.39 10.26 2.76
CA MET A 23 4.80 10.65 2.66
C MET A 23 5.74 9.52 3.13
N GLU A 24 5.42 8.84 4.23
CA GLU A 24 6.19 7.71 4.75
C GLU A 24 6.22 6.53 3.75
N LEU A 25 5.09 6.19 3.15
CA LEU A 25 4.99 5.17 2.10
C LEU A 25 5.79 5.55 0.85
N THR A 26 5.70 6.82 0.43
CA THR A 26 6.44 7.36 -0.70
C THR A 26 7.95 7.26 -0.49
N ASN A 27 8.43 7.69 0.69
CA ASN A 27 9.84 7.58 1.05
C ASN A 27 10.29 6.12 1.12
N LEU A 28 9.53 5.27 1.83
CA LEU A 28 9.85 3.85 1.94
C LEU A 28 9.97 3.20 0.56
N HIS A 29 8.99 3.39 -0.33
CA HIS A 29 9.03 2.74 -1.63
C HIS A 29 10.17 3.26 -2.50
N SER A 30 10.37 4.58 -2.52
CA SER A 30 11.45 5.22 -3.28
C SER A 30 12.82 4.70 -2.84
N ASP A 31 13.08 4.70 -1.53
CA ASP A 31 14.35 4.26 -0.95
C ASP A 31 14.56 2.75 -1.12
N PHE A 32 13.51 1.95 -0.92
CA PHE A 32 13.59 0.50 -0.97
C PHE A 32 13.70 -0.03 -2.41
N ALA A 33 13.00 0.59 -3.37
CA ALA A 33 13.01 0.18 -4.77
C ALA A 33 14.08 0.89 -5.62
N GLY A 34 14.69 1.97 -5.12
CA GLY A 34 15.63 2.79 -5.89
C GLY A 34 14.96 3.60 -7.01
N VAL A 35 13.70 4.00 -6.83
CA VAL A 35 12.91 4.70 -7.86
C VAL A 35 12.58 6.13 -7.43
N PRO A 36 12.34 7.07 -8.37
CA PRO A 36 11.89 8.42 -8.06
C PRO A 36 10.60 8.48 -7.23
N LYS A 37 10.54 9.41 -6.26
CA LYS A 37 9.36 9.59 -5.39
C LYS A 37 8.07 9.91 -6.15
N ASN A 38 8.18 10.65 -7.25
CA ASN A 38 7.02 11.05 -8.07
C ASN A 38 6.38 9.88 -8.85
N TRP A 39 6.95 8.67 -8.77
CA TRP A 39 6.33 7.45 -9.31
C TRP A 39 5.39 6.78 -8.29
N VAL A 40 5.41 7.23 -7.03
CA VAL A 40 4.61 6.61 -5.97
C VAL A 40 3.27 7.31 -5.83
N HIS A 41 2.20 6.52 -5.96
CA HIS A 41 0.82 6.98 -5.79
C HIS A 41 0.22 6.36 -4.55
N VAL A 42 -0.52 7.15 -3.78
CA VAL A 42 -1.20 6.71 -2.56
C VAL A 42 -2.64 7.22 -2.59
N VAL A 43 -3.60 6.32 -2.43
CA VAL A 43 -5.03 6.61 -2.39
C VAL A 43 -5.62 6.04 -1.11
N PHE A 44 -6.39 6.85 -0.40
CA PHE A 44 -7.17 6.43 0.76
C PHE A 44 -8.63 6.25 0.34
N GLN A 45 -9.19 5.09 0.65
CA GLN A 45 -10.59 4.77 0.48
C GLN A 45 -11.21 4.54 1.85
N ASP A 46 -12.28 5.27 2.15
CA ASP A 46 -12.98 5.10 3.41
C ASP A 46 -14.28 4.32 3.17
N TYR A 47 -14.66 3.48 4.14
CA TYR A 47 -15.98 2.84 4.19
C TYR A 47 -16.76 3.29 5.43
N ALA A 48 -18.09 3.19 5.37
CA ALA A 48 -18.96 3.60 6.47
C ALA A 48 -18.85 2.67 7.70
N PRO A 49 -18.97 3.19 8.94
CA PRO A 49 -19.07 2.36 10.13
C PRO A 49 -20.08 1.21 9.99
N GLY A 50 -19.72 0.02 10.47
CA GLY A 50 -20.54 -1.20 10.35
C GLY A 50 -20.42 -1.93 9.01
N SER A 51 -19.59 -1.45 8.08
CA SER A 51 -19.30 -2.14 6.81
C SER A 51 -17.98 -2.93 6.81
N GLY A 52 -17.24 -2.90 7.91
CA GLY A 52 -16.03 -3.70 8.13
C GLY A 52 -16.33 -4.91 9.01
N PHE A 53 -15.73 -6.05 8.68
CA PHE A 53 -15.91 -7.30 9.41
C PHE A 53 -14.60 -8.09 9.47
N THR A 54 -14.30 -8.65 10.63
CA THR A 54 -13.22 -9.61 10.85
C THR A 54 -13.85 -10.88 11.41
N ALA A 55 -13.54 -12.04 10.82
CA ALA A 55 -14.09 -13.33 11.26
C ALA A 55 -15.64 -13.38 11.34
N GLY A 56 -16.33 -12.57 10.52
CA GLY A 56 -17.80 -12.48 10.52
C GLY A 56 -18.39 -11.49 11.54
N GLU A 57 -17.56 -10.91 12.41
CA GLU A 57 -17.98 -9.94 13.42
C GLU A 57 -17.65 -8.50 12.99
N PRO A 58 -18.49 -7.50 13.34
CA PRO A 58 -18.22 -6.10 13.04
C PRO A 58 -16.85 -5.64 13.57
N ALA A 59 -16.03 -5.06 12.70
CA ALA A 59 -14.68 -4.61 13.03
C ALA A 59 -14.27 -3.40 12.18
N ALA A 60 -13.34 -2.60 12.69
CA ALA A 60 -12.74 -1.49 11.94
C ALA A 60 -11.57 -2.00 11.07
N THR A 61 -11.83 -3.03 10.26
CA THR A 61 -10.85 -3.70 9.40
C THR A 61 -10.08 -2.69 8.53
N ALA A 62 -8.76 -2.81 8.53
CA ALA A 62 -7.87 -1.94 7.76
C ALA A 62 -7.13 -2.78 6.72
N ALA A 63 -7.17 -2.35 5.46
CA ALA A 63 -6.50 -3.05 4.37
C ALA A 63 -5.52 -2.13 3.63
N LEU A 64 -4.36 -2.67 3.26
CA LEU A 64 -3.41 -2.01 2.36
C LEU A 64 -3.13 -2.95 1.18
N THR A 65 -3.42 -2.49 -0.02
CA THR A 65 -3.03 -3.16 -1.26
C THR A 65 -1.97 -2.34 -1.97
N LEU A 66 -0.84 -2.98 -2.28
CA LEU A 66 0.19 -2.42 -3.15
C LEU A 66 0.10 -3.07 -4.52
N LEU A 67 -0.31 -2.31 -5.52
CA LEU A 67 -0.15 -2.70 -6.93
C LEU A 67 1.22 -2.27 -7.40
N MET A 68 2.04 -3.19 -7.92
CA MET A 68 3.35 -2.88 -8.48
C MET A 68 3.74 -3.79 -9.63
N ARG A 69 4.72 -3.36 -10.43
CA ARG A 69 5.32 -4.19 -11.49
C ARG A 69 5.96 -5.45 -10.88
N ALA A 70 5.74 -6.58 -11.55
CA ALA A 70 6.42 -7.84 -11.27
C ALA A 70 7.93 -7.74 -11.53
N GLY A 71 8.70 -8.68 -10.96
CA GLY A 71 10.15 -8.81 -11.22
C GLY A 71 11.04 -8.69 -9.98
N ARG A 72 10.49 -8.26 -8.84
CA ARG A 72 11.22 -8.28 -7.56
C ARG A 72 11.24 -9.69 -6.94
N PRO A 73 12.35 -10.10 -6.29
CA PRO A 73 12.46 -11.42 -5.67
C PRO A 73 11.55 -11.56 -4.44
N PRO A 74 11.18 -12.78 -4.04
CA PRO A 74 10.31 -13.03 -2.89
C PRO A 74 10.80 -12.39 -1.57
N GLU A 75 12.10 -12.37 -1.34
CA GLU A 75 12.75 -11.85 -0.14
C GLU A 75 12.55 -10.35 -0.01
N TYR A 76 12.69 -9.62 -1.12
CA TYR A 76 12.38 -8.20 -1.22
C TYR A 76 10.91 -7.94 -0.84
N LYS A 77 9.98 -8.73 -1.39
CA LYS A 77 8.54 -8.57 -1.14
C LYS A 77 8.19 -8.86 0.31
N ARG A 78 8.83 -9.87 0.91
CA ARG A 78 8.62 -10.23 2.32
C ARG A 78 9.09 -9.12 3.25
N GLU A 79 10.27 -8.56 3.01
CA GLU A 79 10.75 -7.42 3.79
C GLU A 79 9.85 -6.18 3.60
N LEU A 80 9.42 -5.91 2.37
CA LEU A 80 8.51 -4.80 2.08
C LEU A 80 7.19 -4.94 2.84
N ILE A 81 6.55 -6.12 2.82
CA ILE A 81 5.30 -6.37 3.56
C ILE A 81 5.48 -6.13 5.06
N GLN A 82 6.60 -6.56 5.66
CA GLN A 82 6.87 -6.33 7.09
C GLN A 82 7.03 -4.85 7.43
N ARG A 83 7.71 -4.08 6.57
CA ARG A 83 7.86 -2.63 6.76
C ARG A 83 6.52 -1.90 6.59
N LEU A 84 5.73 -2.29 5.60
CA LEU A 84 4.38 -1.76 5.37
C LEU A 84 3.44 -2.05 6.54
N TRP A 85 3.51 -3.26 7.10
CA TRP A 85 2.76 -3.64 8.31
C TRP A 85 2.99 -2.65 9.44
N LYS A 86 4.27 -2.42 9.78
CA LYS A 86 4.63 -1.52 10.88
C LYS A 86 4.13 -0.09 10.66
N LEU A 87 4.30 0.45 9.45
CA LEU A 87 3.83 1.81 9.12
C LEU A 87 2.31 1.91 9.24
N PHE A 88 1.60 0.95 8.64
CA PHE A 88 0.14 1.00 8.57
C PHE A 88 -0.51 0.77 9.93
N GLN A 89 0.01 -0.19 10.71
CA GLN A 89 -0.41 -0.39 12.09
C GLN A 89 -0.16 0.85 12.95
N THR A 90 1.02 1.46 12.87
CA THR A 90 1.35 2.66 13.65
C THR A 90 0.42 3.82 13.30
N ALA A 91 0.09 3.99 12.02
CA ALA A 91 -0.76 5.08 11.58
C ALA A 91 -2.24 4.89 11.98
N THR A 92 -2.75 3.66 11.90
CA THR A 92 -4.17 3.36 12.17
C THR A 92 -4.46 3.03 13.63
N GLY A 93 -3.48 2.53 14.37
CA GLY A 93 -3.67 1.93 15.69
C GLY A 93 -4.51 0.64 15.66
N ALA A 94 -4.75 0.07 14.49
CA ALA A 94 -5.56 -1.14 14.36
C ALA A 94 -4.84 -2.36 14.97
N PRO A 95 -5.57 -3.27 15.62
CA PRO A 95 -4.98 -4.49 16.16
C PRO A 95 -4.57 -5.45 15.03
N ASP A 96 -3.62 -6.35 15.32
CA ASP A 96 -3.04 -7.26 14.33
C ASP A 96 -4.08 -8.11 13.60
N ASP A 97 -5.15 -8.52 14.30
CA ASP A 97 -6.23 -9.34 13.74
C ASP A 97 -7.19 -8.57 12.82
N GLN A 98 -7.06 -7.24 12.73
CA GLN A 98 -7.88 -6.37 11.88
C GLN A 98 -7.10 -5.76 10.71
N ILE A 99 -5.81 -6.03 10.58
CA ILE A 99 -4.97 -5.52 9.48
C ILE A 99 -4.74 -6.60 8.44
N VAL A 100 -4.92 -6.26 7.17
CA VAL A 100 -4.56 -7.10 6.02
C VAL A 100 -3.69 -6.31 5.05
N ILE A 101 -2.58 -6.89 4.61
CA ILE A 101 -1.70 -6.30 3.61
C ILE A 101 -1.44 -7.29 2.49
N GLY A 102 -1.53 -6.82 1.25
CA GLY A 102 -1.25 -7.62 0.06
C GLY A 102 -0.46 -6.84 -0.99
N ILE A 103 0.39 -7.57 -1.74
CA ILE A 103 1.02 -7.07 -2.96
C ILE A 103 0.34 -7.74 -4.15
N GLN A 104 -0.04 -6.94 -5.14
CA GLN A 104 -0.52 -7.38 -6.45
C GLN A 104 0.57 -7.09 -7.48
N ASP A 105 1.14 -8.15 -8.03
CA ASP A 105 2.11 -8.06 -9.13
C ASP A 105 1.39 -8.00 -10.47
N VAL A 106 1.79 -7.05 -11.32
CA VAL A 106 1.37 -7.00 -12.72
C VAL A 106 2.58 -7.11 -13.65
N PRO A 107 2.49 -7.87 -14.76
CA PRO A 107 3.52 -7.83 -15.79
C PRO A 107 3.76 -6.39 -16.27
N ALA A 108 5.00 -6.02 -16.59
CA ALA A 108 5.32 -4.65 -17.01
C ALA A 108 4.53 -4.22 -18.26
N SER A 109 4.30 -5.16 -19.19
CA SER A 109 3.46 -4.98 -20.39
C SER A 109 1.98 -4.72 -20.11
N GLN A 110 1.52 -4.89 -18.87
CA GLN A 110 0.15 -4.61 -18.41
C GLN A 110 0.08 -3.42 -17.46
N ALA A 111 1.20 -2.72 -17.27
CA ALA A 111 1.31 -1.53 -16.44
C ALA A 111 1.60 -0.32 -17.33
N MET A 112 0.88 0.78 -17.09
CA MET A 112 1.09 2.06 -17.80
C MET A 112 1.14 3.19 -16.79
N GLU A 113 2.11 4.09 -16.95
CA GLU A 113 2.25 5.31 -16.15
C GLU A 113 2.87 6.40 -17.04
N MET A 114 2.57 7.68 -16.77
CA MET A 114 3.10 8.81 -17.56
C MET A 114 2.86 8.68 -19.08
N GLY A 115 1.76 8.04 -19.48
CA GLY A 115 1.45 7.85 -20.90
C GLY A 115 2.25 6.74 -21.60
N GLN A 116 3.01 5.92 -20.87
CA GLN A 116 3.89 4.89 -21.43
C GLN A 116 3.66 3.53 -20.77
N VAL A 117 3.73 2.46 -21.56
CA VAL A 117 3.80 1.09 -21.02
C VAL A 117 5.15 0.91 -20.34
N MET A 118 5.16 0.30 -19.17
CA MET A 118 6.35 0.23 -18.34
C MET A 118 7.34 -0.82 -18.86
N PRO A 119 8.66 -0.59 -18.71
CA PRO A 119 9.67 -1.61 -18.99
C PRO A 119 9.74 -2.65 -17.87
N ASP A 120 10.35 -3.80 -18.18
CA ASP A 120 10.68 -4.82 -17.19
C ASP A 120 11.64 -4.28 -16.11
N VAL A 121 11.44 -4.72 -14.87
CA VAL A 121 12.20 -4.26 -13.70
C VAL A 121 13.69 -4.65 -13.75
N ALA A 122 14.07 -5.66 -14.53
CA ALA A 122 15.47 -6.08 -14.66
C ALA A 122 16.34 -5.12 -15.50
N ASN A 123 15.73 -4.09 -16.11
CA ASN A 123 16.41 -3.11 -16.97
C ASN A 123 16.51 -1.70 -16.35
N GLU A 124 16.32 -1.55 -15.03
CA GLU A 124 16.42 -0.28 -14.29
C GLU A 124 17.40 -0.38 -13.09
#